data_AF-A0A349K9C0-F1
#
_entry.id   AF-A0A349K9C0-F1
#
_cell.length_a   1.000
_cell.length_b   1.000
_cell.length_c   1.000
_cell.angle_alpha   90.00
_cell.angle_beta   90.00
_cell.angle_gamma   90.00
#
_symmetry.space_group_name_H-M   'P 1'
#
loop_
_entity.id
_entity.type
_entity.pdbx_description
1 polymer ?
#
loop_
_entity_poly.entity_id
_entity_poly.type
_entity_poly.pdbx_seq_one_letter_code
_entity_poly.pdbx_strand_id
1 'polypeptide(L)' 'MKLALLGISHETNTFSQVPADYGAFNIYRGDEIAQEYQTSQTTNAGFLQISEDQDVQVVPLLFAIT' A
#
# COMPACT_ATOMS: atom_id res chain seq x y z
N MET A 1 -5.18 -15.54 -12.40
CA MET A 1 -3.87 -14.87 -12.29
C MET A 1 -3.71 -14.33 -10.87
N LYS A 2 -2.50 -14.35 -10.28
CA LYS A 2 -2.25 -13.73 -8.97
C LYS A 2 -1.46 -12.43 -9.14
N LEU A 3 -1.94 -11.35 -8.55
CA LEU A 3 -1.29 -10.03 -8.54
C LEU A 3 -0.85 -9.71 -7.12
N ALA A 4 0.45 -9.64 -6.87
CA ALA A 4 0.96 -9.21 -5.56
C ALA A 4 0.80 -7.69 -5.40
N LEU A 5 0.19 -7.25 -4.30
CA LEU A 5 0.08 -5.84 -3.93
C LEU A 5 1.03 -5.54 -2.77
N LEU A 6 2.07 -4.76 -3.07
CA LEU A 6 3.03 -4.24 -2.11
C LEU A 6 3.51 -2.85 -2.53
N GLY A 7 3.99 -2.04 -1.60
CA GLY A 7 4.54 -0.73 -1.94
C GLY A 7 5.07 0.06 -0.76
N ILE A 8 5.75 1.16 -1.10
CA ILE A 8 6.20 2.19 -0.15
C ILE A 8 5.79 3.54 -0.72
N SER A 9 5.12 4.35 0.09
CA SER A 9 4.77 5.74 -0.24
C SER A 9 5.47 6.66 0.75
N HIS A 10 6.56 7.28 0.31
CA HIS A 10 7.34 8.23 1.09
C HIS A 10 8.07 9.17 0.13
N GLU A 11 8.01 10.47 0.40
CA GLU A 11 8.72 11.47 -0.37
C GLU A 11 9.90 12.03 0.45
N THR A 12 11.11 11.90 -0.09
CA THR A 12 12.34 12.30 0.62
C THR A 12 12.64 13.78 0.45
N ASN A 13 13.18 14.40 1.50
CA ASN A 13 13.72 15.77 1.43
C ASN A 13 15.19 15.78 1.86
N THR A 14 16.09 16.05 0.91
CA THR A 14 17.56 16.10 1.12
C THR A 14 18.00 17.08 2.19
N PHE A 15 17.23 18.14 2.45
CA PHE A 15 17.57 19.18 3.42
C PHE A 15 16.83 19.02 4.76
N SER A 16 15.95 18.02 4.89
CA SER A 16 15.30 17.71 6.16
C SER A 16 16.31 17.10 7.14
N GLN A 17 16.34 17.61 8.36
CA GLN A 17 17.12 17.02 9.45
C GLN A 17 16.32 15.96 10.22
N VAL A 18 15.03 15.81 9.92
CA VAL A 18 14.17 14.81 10.56
C VAL A 18 14.33 13.48 9.81
N PRO A 19 14.88 12.43 10.43
CA PRO A 19 15.01 11.13 9.79
C PRO A 19 13.64 10.45 9.66
N ALA A 20 13.40 9.82 8.50
CA ALA A 20 12.29 8.88 8.32
C ALA A 20 12.70 7.50 8.85
N ASP A 21 12.74 7.35 10.18
CA ASP A 21 13.02 6.07 10.83
C ASP A 21 11.81 5.11 10.75
N TYR A 22 11.97 3.90 11.26
CA TYR A 22 10.89 2.89 11.21
C TYR A 22 9.61 3.33 11.92
N GLY A 23 9.71 4.16 12.96
CA GLY A 23 8.57 4.68 13.70
C GLY A 23 7.77 5.74 12.93
N ALA A 24 8.36 6.32 11.89
CA ALA A 24 7.69 7.28 11.01
C ALA A 24 6.67 6.62 10.06
N PHE A 25 6.69 5.29 9.91
CA PHE A 25 5.84 4.59 8.95
C PHE A 25 4.63 3.93 9.62
N ASN A 26 3.46 4.13 9.02
CA ASN A 26 2.34 3.21 9.16
C ASN A 26 2.58 2.02 8.23
N ILE A 27 2.49 0.80 8.79
CA ILE A 27 2.80 -0.43 8.07
C ILE A 27 1.59 -1.36 8.09
N TYR A 28 0.98 -1.53 6.94
CA TYR A 28 -0.16 -2.41 6.70
C TYR A 28 0.32 -3.73 6.10
N ARG A 29 -0.18 -4.85 6.62
CA ARG A 29 0.18 -6.22 6.24
C ARG A 29 -1.06 -7.00 5.80
N GLY A 30 -0.96 -7.68 4.66
CA GLY A 30 -2.04 -8.51 4.15
C GLY A 30 -3.35 -7.72 4.06
N ASP A 31 -4.41 -8.28 4.64
CA ASP A 31 -5.76 -7.74 4.56
C ASP A 31 -5.91 -6.34 5.19
N GLU A 32 -4.98 -5.90 6.04
CA GLU A 32 -4.95 -4.52 6.56
C GLU A 32 -4.89 -3.49 5.41
N ILE A 33 -4.23 -3.83 4.30
CA ILE A 33 -4.17 -2.97 3.11
C ILE A 33 -5.57 -2.83 2.48
N ALA A 34 -6.33 -3.91 2.41
CA ALA A 34 -7.70 -3.85 1.87
C ALA A 34 -8.62 -3.06 2.82
N GLN A 35 -8.54 -3.32 4.12
CA GLN A 35 -9.34 -2.61 5.12
C GLN A 35 -9.13 -1.09 5.07
N GLU A 36 -7.88 -0.65 4.90
CA GLU A 36 -7.55 0.77 4.81
C GLU A 36 -7.93 1.38 3.46
N TYR A 37 -7.63 0.69 2.35
CA TYR A 37 -7.61 1.34 1.04
C TYR A 37 -8.74 0.95 0.10
N GLN A 38 -9.52 -0.11 0.34
CA GLN A 38 -10.52 -0.63 -0.60
C GLN A 38 -11.50 0.44 -1.10
N THR A 39 -11.93 1.34 -0.21
CA THR A 39 -12.89 2.41 -0.53
C THR A 39 -12.24 3.78 -0.69
N SER A 40 -10.90 3.84 -0.73
CA SER A 40 -10.13 5.07 -0.90
C SER A 40 -10.02 5.49 -2.38
N GLN A 41 -9.36 6.62 -2.63
CA GLN A 41 -8.99 7.07 -3.99
C GLN A 41 -7.48 6.95 -4.25
N THR A 42 -6.80 6.07 -3.50
CA THR A 42 -5.36 5.85 -3.65
C THR A 42 -5.04 4.91 -4.81
N THR A 43 -3.77 4.83 -5.21
CA THR A 43 -3.32 3.81 -6.16
C THR A 43 -3.59 2.39 -5.66
N ASN A 44 -3.53 2.14 -4.34
CA ASN A 44 -3.86 0.85 -3.76
C ASN A 44 -5.33 0.47 -3.99
N ALA A 45 -6.28 1.42 -3.91
CA ALA A 45 -7.68 1.19 -4.27
C ALA A 45 -7.82 0.70 -5.72
N GLY A 46 -7.13 1.33 -6.66
CA GLY A 46 -7.16 0.91 -8.07
C GLY A 46 -6.63 -0.51 -8.28
N PHE A 47 -5.55 -0.89 -7.58
CA PHE A 47 -5.06 -2.26 -7.61
C PHE A 47 -6.00 -3.25 -6.93
N LEU A 48 -6.71 -2.88 -5.86
CA LEU A 48 -7.69 -3.75 -5.22
C LEU A 48 -8.93 -3.95 -6.11
N GLN A 49 -9.35 -2.92 -6.83
CA GLN A 49 -10.53 -2.94 -7.70
C GLN A 49 -10.41 -3.97 -8.82
N ILE A 50 -9.21 -4.28 -9.33
CA ILE A 50 -9.06 -5.31 -10.38
C ILE A 50 -9.52 -6.70 -9.93
N SER A 51 -9.70 -6.93 -8.62
CA SER A 51 -10.31 -8.17 -8.10
C SER A 51 -11.79 -8.34 -8.47
N GLU A 52 -12.43 -7.30 -9.02
CA GLU A 52 -13.76 -7.42 -9.65
C GLU A 52 -13.73 -8.32 -10.89
N ASP A 53 -12.56 -8.45 -11.54
CA ASP A 53 -12.30 -9.45 -12.56
C ASP A 53 -12.06 -10.83 -11.89
N GLN A 54 -12.92 -11.80 -12.19
CA GLN A 54 -12.87 -13.14 -11.60
C GLN A 54 -11.60 -13.93 -11.96
N ASP A 55 -10.91 -13.53 -13.03
CA ASP A 55 -9.64 -14.14 -13.44
C ASP A 55 -8.43 -13.55 -12.68
N VAL A 56 -8.63 -12.52 -11.84
CA VAL A 56 -7.55 -11.85 -11.10
C VAL A 56 -7.76 -11.95 -9.59
N GLN A 57 -6.78 -12.55 -8.91
CA GLN A 57 -6.69 -12.55 -7.45
C GLN A 57 -5.60 -11.58 -7.02
N VAL A 58 -5.98 -10.48 -6.36
CA VAL A 58 -5.03 -9.60 -5.69
C VAL A 58 -4.61 -10.24 -4.37
N VAL A 59 -3.30 -10.28 -4.11
CA VAL A 59 -2.70 -10.83 -2.90
C VAL A 59 -1.96 -9.69 -2.20
N PRO A 60 -2.59 -9.04 -1.20
CA PRO A 60 -1.94 -8.01 -0.41
C PRO A 60 -0.79 -8.59 0.41
N LEU A 61 0.35 -7.91 0.43
CA LEU A 61 1.53 -8.33 1.19
C LEU A 61 1.92 -7.29 2.24
N LEU A 62 2.50 -6.16 1.81
CA LEU A 62 3.04 -5.13 2.68
C LEU A 62 2.91 -3.75 2.03
N PHE A 63 2.35 -2.78 2.73
CA PHE A 63 2.37 -1.38 2.32
C PHE A 63 2.85 -0.50 3.47
N ALA A 64 3.85 0.34 3.21
CA ALA A 64 4.39 1.27 4.18
C ALA A 64 4.22 2.71 3.71
N ILE A 65 3.70 3.58 4.58
CA ILE A 65 3.46 4.99 4.28
C ILE A 65 3.88 5.88 5.44
N THR A 66 4.54 7.01 5.15
CA THR A 66 4.86 8.08 6.11
C THR A 66 3.81 9.17 6.11
#